data_AF-A0A4Q3UBY5-F1
#
_entry.id   AF-A0A4Q3UBY5-F1
#
_cell.length_a   1.000
_cell.length_b   1.000
_cell.length_c   1.000
_cell.angle_alpha   90.00
_cell.angle_beta   90.00
_cell.angle_gamma   90.00
#
_symmetry.space_group_name_H-M   'P 1'
#
loop_
_entity.id
_entity.type
_entity.pdbx_description
1 polymer ?
#
loop_
_entity_poly.entity_id
_entity_poly.type
_entity_poly.pdbx_seq_one_letter_code
_entity_poly.pdbx_strand_id
1 'polypeptide(L)'
;MLLKLEEWAEPRRAAFLDRDGVIIEDRGYLSDPAGIAWIPGAVEAIRRLREQGYAPILATNQSGVGRGLFTQETLDRFHTALVARLNALGAPLAAIAWCPHGPEETCHCRKPLPGLLEEAFSALPLLREGSFM
;
A
#
# COMPACT_ATOMS: atom_id res chain seq x y z
N MET A 1 1.42 -11.09 -0.88
CA MET A 1 0.72 -10.73 0.37
C MET A 1 -0.16 -9.54 0.10
N LEU A 2 -1.41 -9.62 0.51
CA LEU A 2 -2.43 -8.62 0.24
C LEU A 2 -3.38 -8.53 1.44
N LEU A 3 -3.64 -7.32 1.90
CA LEU A 3 -4.66 -7.01 2.90
C LEU A 3 -5.78 -6.25 2.20
N LYS A 4 -6.94 -6.89 2.04
CA LYS A 4 -8.16 -6.23 1.55
C LYS A 4 -8.78 -5.42 2.69
N LEU A 5 -9.16 -4.18 2.40
CA LEU A 5 -9.75 -3.27 3.39
C LEU A 5 -11.22 -2.99 3.09
N GLU A 6 -11.65 -3.24 1.86
CA GLU A 6 -13.00 -3.06 1.38
C GLU A 6 -13.35 -4.13 0.35
N GLU A 7 -14.65 -4.40 0.21
CA GLU A 7 -15.22 -5.24 -0.83
C GLU A 7 -16.32 -4.46 -1.57
N TRP A 8 -16.39 -4.63 -2.89
CA TRP A 8 -17.40 -3.99 -3.74
C TRP A 8 -17.73 -4.89 -4.94
N ALA A 9 -18.96 -4.79 -5.45
CA ALA A 9 -19.44 -5.62 -6.56
C ALA A 9 -18.94 -5.14 -7.93
N GLU A 10 -18.88 -3.83 -8.15
CA GLU A 10 -18.58 -3.25 -9.47
C GLU A 10 -17.09 -2.95 -9.68
N PRO A 11 -16.48 -3.32 -10.83
CA PRO A 11 -15.07 -3.09 -11.08
C PRO A 11 -14.65 -1.62 -10.98
N ARG A 12 -13.49 -1.35 -10.37
CA ARG A 12 -12.91 0.01 -10.22
C ARG A 12 -11.55 0.13 -10.89
N ARG A 13 -11.20 1.32 -11.37
CA ARG A 13 -9.81 1.63 -11.76
C ARG A 13 -8.94 1.69 -10.51
N ALA A 14 -7.74 1.13 -10.54
CA ALA A 14 -6.79 1.17 -9.44
C ALA A 14 -5.84 2.36 -9.56
N ALA A 15 -5.53 2.97 -8.42
CA ALA A 15 -4.41 3.88 -8.27
C ALA A 15 -3.43 3.23 -7.29
N PHE A 16 -2.36 2.64 -7.82
CA PHE A 16 -1.32 2.03 -7.01
C PHE A 16 -0.38 3.11 -6.51
N LEU A 17 -0.17 3.17 -5.20
CA LEU A 17 0.63 4.20 -4.54
C LEU A 17 1.75 3.53 -3.74
N ASP A 18 2.97 4.06 -3.82
CA ASP A 18 4.00 3.66 -2.85
C ASP A 18 3.68 4.23 -1.45
N ARG A 19 4.36 3.70 -0.44
CA ARG A 19 4.22 4.16 0.94
C ARG A 19 5.25 5.23 1.27
N ASP A 20 6.50 4.82 1.36
CA ASP A 20 7.63 5.64 1.79
C ASP A 20 8.05 6.57 0.65
N GLY A 21 8.11 7.87 0.90
CA GLY A 21 8.39 8.91 -0.09
C GLY A 21 7.20 9.33 -0.95
N VAL A 22 6.03 8.69 -0.80
CA VAL A 22 4.82 9.00 -1.59
C VAL A 22 3.64 9.36 -0.70
N ILE A 23 3.26 8.49 0.24
CA ILE A 23 2.18 8.76 1.21
C ILE A 23 2.75 9.33 2.50
N ILE A 24 3.85 8.75 2.97
CA ILE A 24 4.56 9.17 4.19
C ILE A 24 6.00 9.54 3.85
N GLU A 25 6.63 10.37 4.66
CA GLU A 25 8.07 10.66 4.55
C GLU A 25 8.90 9.38 4.59
N ASP A 26 9.84 9.23 3.65
CA ASP A 26 10.80 8.14 3.70
C ASP A 26 11.79 8.39 4.86
N ARG A 27 11.68 7.55 5.88
CA ARG A 27 12.58 7.53 7.05
C ARG A 27 13.39 6.23 7.11
N GLY A 28 13.52 5.54 5.98
CA GLY A 28 14.13 4.23 5.88
C GLY A 28 13.20 3.13 6.37
N TYR A 29 13.71 2.23 7.22
CA TYR A 29 12.99 1.07 7.74
C TYR A 29 11.98 1.44 8.84
N LEU A 30 11.12 2.43 8.58
CA LEU A 30 10.13 2.91 9.53
C LEU A 30 9.14 1.79 9.86
N SER A 31 9.15 1.39 11.13
CA SER A 31 8.34 0.30 11.69
C SER A 31 7.50 0.72 12.90
N ASP A 32 7.77 1.89 13.49
CA ASP A 32 6.95 2.51 14.52
C ASP A 32 5.93 3.48 13.89
N PRO A 33 4.61 3.23 14.05
CA PRO A 33 3.57 4.15 13.58
C PRO A 33 3.67 5.58 14.12
N ALA A 34 4.28 5.78 15.29
CA ALA A 34 4.48 7.12 15.85
C ALA A 34 5.32 8.01 14.92
N GLY A 35 6.19 7.42 14.09
CA GLY A 35 7.02 8.14 13.14
C GLY A 35 6.34 8.48 11.80
N ILE A 36 5.07 8.13 11.59
CA ILE A 36 4.32 8.51 10.38
C ILE A 36 4.22 10.03 10.30
N ALA A 37 4.82 10.59 9.26
CA ALA A 37 4.64 11.97 8.83
C ALA A 37 4.12 11.95 7.39
N TRP A 38 3.00 12.61 7.12
CA TRP A 38 2.37 12.61 5.80
C TRP A 38 3.14 13.48 4.82
N ILE A 39 3.31 13.00 3.58
CA ILE A 39 3.75 13.86 2.48
C ILE A 39 2.67 14.93 2.23
N PRO A 40 3.04 16.22 2.10
CA PRO A 40 2.07 17.28 1.82
C PRO A 40 1.19 16.97 0.60
N GLY A 41 -0.13 16.97 0.81
CA GLY A 41 -1.11 16.69 -0.24
C GLY A 41 -1.40 15.21 -0.51
N ALA A 42 -0.66 14.25 0.06
CA ALA A 42 -0.86 12.83 -0.21
C ALA A 42 -2.24 12.32 0.25
N VAL A 43 -2.66 12.70 1.47
CA VAL A 43 -3.99 12.35 2.01
C VAL A 43 -5.11 12.92 1.14
N GLU A 44 -4.96 14.17 0.71
CA GLU A 44 -5.92 14.84 -0.17
C GLU A 44 -5.98 14.19 -1.56
N ALA A 45 -4.84 13.76 -2.10
CA ALA A 45 -4.80 13.02 -3.36
C ALA A 45 -5.56 11.69 -3.26
N ILE A 46 -5.38 10.92 -2.17
CA ILE A 46 -6.12 9.67 -1.94
C ILE A 46 -7.63 9.94 -1.89
N ARG A 47 -8.05 10.99 -1.18
CA ARG A 47 -9.47 11.40 -1.10
C ARG A 47 -10.03 11.74 -2.48
N ARG A 48 -9.31 12.53 -3.29
CA ARG A 48 -9.71 12.86 -4.67
C ARG A 48 -9.77 11.64 -5.57
N LEU A 49 -8.86 10.68 -5.43
CA LEU A 49 -8.89 9.43 -6.19
C LEU A 49 -10.18 8.65 -5.90
N ARG A 50 -10.58 8.57 -4.62
CA ARG A 50 -11.85 7.96 -4.20
C ARG A 50 -13.05 8.66 -4.84
N GLU A 51 -13.09 9.99 -4.81
CA GLU A 51 -14.16 10.79 -5.42
C GLU A 51 -14.28 10.55 -6.93
N GLN A 52 -13.16 10.27 -7.61
CA GLN A 52 -13.11 9.94 -9.04
C GLN A 52 -13.36 8.45 -9.34
N GLY A 53 -13.81 7.68 -8.34
CA GLY A 53 -14.16 6.27 -8.49
C GLY A 53 -12.98 5.31 -8.53
N TYR A 54 -11.76 5.76 -8.23
CA TYR A 54 -10.60 4.87 -8.14
C TYR A 54 -10.62 4.05 -6.85
N ALA A 55 -9.91 2.92 -6.88
CA ALA A 55 -9.50 2.12 -5.74
C ALA A 55 -8.02 2.45 -5.43
N PRO A 56 -7.72 3.28 -4.42
CA PRO A 56 -6.35 3.55 -3.99
C PRO A 56 -5.76 2.33 -3.30
N ILE A 57 -4.70 1.75 -3.86
CA ILE A 57 -4.07 0.54 -3.34
C ILE A 57 -2.62 0.87 -3.03
N LEU A 58 -2.20 0.58 -1.80
CA LEU A 58 -0.81 0.74 -1.44
C LEU A 58 0.00 -0.45 -1.97
N ALA A 59 1.10 -0.20 -2.68
CA ALA A 59 1.98 -1.21 -3.25
C ALA A 59 3.43 -0.92 -2.87
N THR A 60 3.96 -1.62 -1.86
CA THR A 60 5.21 -1.22 -1.18
C THR A 60 6.23 -2.35 -0.99
N ASN A 61 7.52 -2.00 -1.01
CA ASN A 61 8.61 -2.90 -0.63
C ASN A 61 8.98 -2.69 0.85
N GLN A 62 8.75 -3.68 1.70
CA GLN A 62 9.00 -3.67 3.15
C GLN A 62 10.12 -4.63 3.53
N SER A 63 11.28 -4.43 2.90
CA SER A 63 12.44 -5.31 3.04
C SER A 63 13.06 -5.36 4.43
N GLY A 64 12.62 -4.50 5.37
CA GLY A 64 13.04 -4.57 6.76
C GLY A 64 12.68 -5.92 7.41
N VAL A 65 11.62 -6.59 6.94
CA VAL A 65 11.25 -7.93 7.39
C VAL A 65 12.28 -8.97 6.96
N GLY A 66 12.54 -9.11 5.65
CA GLY A 66 13.52 -10.07 5.11
C GLY A 66 14.96 -9.78 5.54
N ARG A 67 15.26 -8.54 5.93
CA ARG A 67 16.55 -8.15 6.53
C ARG A 67 16.63 -8.42 8.04
N GLY A 68 15.55 -8.86 8.69
CA GLY A 68 15.51 -9.10 10.13
C GLY A 68 15.51 -7.85 11.01
N LEU A 69 15.19 -6.68 10.47
CA LEU A 69 15.16 -5.40 11.21
C LEU A 69 13.91 -5.25 12.07
N PHE A 70 12.81 -5.85 11.65
CA PHE A 70 11.56 -5.96 12.41
C PHE A 70 10.75 -7.17 11.96
N THR A 71 9.81 -7.61 12.78
CA THR A 71 8.99 -8.80 12.52
C THR A 71 7.82 -8.51 11.58
N GLN A 72 7.26 -9.55 10.97
CA GLN A 72 5.99 -9.43 10.23
C GLN A 72 4.88 -8.85 11.10
N GLU A 73 4.78 -9.27 12.37
CA GLU A 73 3.81 -8.72 13.32
C GLU A 73 3.99 -7.19 13.53
N THR A 74 5.24 -6.71 13.54
CA THR A 74 5.52 -5.28 13.65
C THR A 74 5.03 -4.54 12.41
N LEU A 75 5.23 -5.11 11.22
CA LEU A 75 4.71 -4.55 9.98
C LEU A 75 3.18 -4.56 9.94
N ASP A 76 2.54 -5.62 10.44
CA ASP A 76 1.08 -5.71 10.50
C ASP A 76 0.49 -4.63 11.40
N ARG A 77 1.08 -4.41 12.60
CA ARG A 77 0.70 -3.29 13.49
C ARG A 77 0.90 -1.94 12.81
N PHE A 78 1.96 -1.79 12.01
CA PHE A 78 2.19 -0.59 11.22
C PHE A 78 1.08 -0.37 10.20
N HIS A 79 0.72 -1.39 9.42
CA HIS A 79 -0.37 -1.30 8.45
C HIS A 79 -1.70 -0.99 9.13
N THR A 80 -2.03 -1.63 10.26
CA THR A 80 -3.25 -1.32 11.02
C THR A 80 -3.30 0.15 11.43
N ALA A 81 -2.21 0.70 11.97
CA ALA A 81 -2.16 2.09 12.39
C ALA A 81 -2.23 3.07 11.20
N LEU A 82 -1.54 2.75 10.09
CA LEU A 82 -1.59 3.54 8.86
C LEU A 82 -3.03 3.63 8.32
N VAL A 83 -3.72 2.48 8.22
CA VAL A 83 -5.12 2.41 7.76
C VAL A 83 -6.04 3.19 8.68
N ALA A 84 -5.92 3.01 10.01
CA ALA A 84 -6.75 3.72 10.97
C ALA A 84 -6.61 5.24 10.84
N ARG A 85 -5.39 5.74 10.67
CA ARG A 85 -5.15 7.19 10.50
C ARG A 85 -5.65 7.71 9.17
N LEU A 86 -5.45 6.98 8.06
CA LEU A 86 -5.99 7.35 6.75
C LEU A 86 -7.53 7.39 6.75
N ASN A 87 -8.17 6.41 7.40
CA ASN A 87 -9.63 6.38 7.57
C ASN A 87 -10.14 7.57 8.38
N ALA A 88 -9.46 7.90 9.49
CA ALA A 88 -9.80 9.07 10.31
C ALA A 88 -9.69 10.40 9.54
N LEU A 89 -8.88 10.44 8.48
CA LEU A 89 -8.71 11.58 7.60
C LEU A 89 -9.62 11.54 6.35
N GLY A 90 -10.55 10.58 6.26
CA GLY A 90 -11.45 10.45 5.12
C GLY A 90 -10.74 10.01 3.82
N ALA A 91 -9.56 9.39 3.94
CA ALA A 91 -8.73 8.94 2.83
C ALA A 91 -8.53 7.41 2.85
N PRO A 92 -9.60 6.60 2.85
CA PRO A 92 -9.47 5.15 3.02
C PRO A 92 -8.71 4.52 1.85
N LEU A 93 -7.95 3.46 2.12
CA LEU A 93 -7.34 2.60 1.09
C LEU A 93 -8.26 1.42 0.76
N ALA A 94 -8.21 0.95 -0.48
CA ALA A 94 -8.92 -0.24 -0.93
C ALA A 94 -8.19 -1.52 -0.48
N ALA A 95 -6.85 -1.51 -0.55
CA ALA A 95 -6.00 -2.61 -0.10
C ALA A 95 -4.55 -2.16 0.15
N ILE A 96 -3.80 -3.02 0.82
CA ILE A 96 -2.35 -2.93 0.95
C ILE A 96 -1.72 -4.20 0.38
N ALA A 97 -0.92 -4.07 -0.67
CA ALA A 97 -0.04 -5.08 -1.21
C ALA A 97 1.40 -4.77 -0.83
N TRP A 98 2.12 -5.74 -0.26
CA TRP A 98 3.50 -5.52 0.14
C TRP A 98 4.40 -6.72 -0.13
N CYS A 99 5.68 -6.43 -0.34
CA CYS A 99 6.74 -7.43 -0.41
C CYS A 99 7.61 -7.34 0.86
N PRO A 100 7.82 -8.41 1.64
CA PRO A 100 8.63 -8.38 2.86
C PRO A 100 10.10 -8.67 2.57
N HIS A 101 10.43 -9.12 1.35
CA HIS A 101 11.69 -9.76 1.02
C HIS A 101 12.83 -8.75 0.90
N GLY A 102 14.01 -9.18 1.35
CA GLY A 102 15.30 -8.55 1.09
C GLY A 102 15.66 -8.51 -0.39
N PRO A 103 16.69 -7.74 -0.77
CA PRO A 103 17.14 -7.65 -2.17
C PRO A 103 17.76 -8.96 -2.69
N GLU A 104 18.36 -9.77 -1.82
CA GLU A 104 19.02 -11.03 -2.19
C GLU A 104 18.04 -12.23 -2.25
N GLU A 105 16.79 -12.04 -1.84
CA GLU A 105 15.78 -13.09 -1.83
C GLU A 105 15.07 -13.18 -3.17
N THR A 106 15.03 -14.37 -3.76
CA THR A 106 14.28 -14.62 -4.99
C THR A 106 12.77 -14.61 -4.70
N CYS A 107 12.08 -13.59 -5.21
CA CYS A 107 10.62 -13.50 -5.13
C CYS A 107 10.02 -12.88 -6.41
N HIS A 108 8.71 -13.02 -6.60
CA HIS A 108 7.99 -12.43 -7.74
C HIS A 108 7.37 -11.05 -7.42
N CYS A 109 7.38 -10.65 -6.14
CA CYS A 109 6.61 -9.52 -5.65
C CYS A 109 7.43 -8.26 -5.34
N ARG A 110 8.76 -8.33 -5.25
CA ARG A 110 9.58 -7.14 -4.97
C ARG A 110 9.59 -6.21 -6.19
N LYS A 111 9.08 -4.98 -6.04
CA LYS A 111 9.16 -3.96 -7.11
C LYS A 111 10.63 -3.79 -7.53
N PRO A 112 10.93 -3.68 -8.84
CA PRO A 112 10.01 -3.36 -9.94
C PRO A 112 9.25 -4.55 -10.57
N LEU A 113 9.30 -5.76 -9.99
CA LEU A 113 8.50 -6.87 -10.49
C LEU A 113 6.99 -6.61 -10.31
N PRO A 114 6.13 -7.14 -11.21
CA PRO A 114 4.71 -6.82 -11.24
C PRO A 114 3.87 -7.53 -10.18
N GLY A 115 4.44 -8.46 -9.40
CA GLY A 115 3.67 -9.40 -8.57
C GLY A 115 2.71 -8.76 -7.57
N LEU A 116 3.01 -7.58 -7.02
CA LEU A 116 2.05 -6.88 -6.13
C LEU A 116 0.80 -6.40 -6.87
N LEU A 117 0.97 -5.93 -8.10
CA LEU A 117 -0.14 -5.45 -8.93
C LEU A 117 -0.95 -6.65 -9.44
N GLU A 118 -0.29 -7.71 -9.88
CA GLU A 118 -0.94 -8.95 -10.34
C GLU A 118 -1.80 -9.58 -9.23
N GLU A 119 -1.26 -9.65 -8.01
CA GLU A 119 -2.01 -10.14 -6.84
C GLU A 119 -3.26 -9.28 -6.60
N ALA A 120 -3.13 -7.96 -6.65
CA ALA A 120 -4.28 -7.06 -6.49
C ALA A 120 -5.32 -7.24 -7.61
N PHE A 121 -4.91 -7.32 -8.88
CA PHE A 121 -5.82 -7.58 -10.00
C PHE A 121 -6.49 -8.95 -9.95
N SER A 122 -5.85 -9.97 -9.35
CA SER A 122 -6.44 -11.29 -9.18
C SER A 122 -7.42 -11.33 -8.01
N ALA A 123 -7.22 -10.51 -6.99
CA ALA A 123 -7.95 -10.62 -5.72
C ALA A 123 -9.09 -9.60 -5.57
N LEU A 124 -9.10 -8.53 -6.37
CA LEU A 124 -10.06 -7.44 -6.32
C LEU A 124 -10.68 -7.21 -7.71
N PRO A 125 -11.95 -6.80 -7.79
CA PRO A 125 -12.56 -6.45 -9.07
C PRO A 125 -12.01 -5.09 -9.53
N LEU A 126 -10.89 -5.15 -10.27
CA LEU A 126 -10.15 -4.00 -10.77
C LEU A 126 -10.09 -3.99 -12.31
N LEU A 127 -10.22 -2.81 -12.91
CA LEU A 127 -10.05 -2.58 -14.34
C LEU A 127 -8.58 -2.32 -14.65
N ARG A 128 -7.96 -3.07 -15.56
CA ARG A 128 -6.58 -2.77 -15.99
C ARG A 128 -6.51 -1.45 -16.75
N GLU A 129 -7.45 -1.22 -17.66
CA GLU A 129 -7.54 0.03 -18.41
C GLU A 129 -7.87 1.21 -17.48
N GLY A 130 -7.12 2.29 -17.62
CA GLY A 130 -7.25 3.49 -16.79
C GLY A 130 -6.71 3.35 -15.36
N SER A 131 -6.16 2.19 -14.98
CA SER A 131 -5.35 2.05 -13.76
C SER A 131 -3.93 2.58 -13.96
N PHE A 132 -3.31 3.02 -12.88
CA PHE A 132 -1.92 3.50 -12.89
C PHE A 132 -1.17 3.13 -11.61
N MET A 133 0.16 3.18 -11.70
CA MET A 133 1.13 3.10 -10.59
C MET A 133 2.11 4.26 -10.69
#